data_AF-A0A0B4BVH0-F1
#
_entry.id   AF-A0A0B4BVH0-F1
#
_cell.length_a   1.000
_cell.length_b   1.000
_cell.length_c   1.000
_cell.angle_alpha   90.00
_cell.angle_beta   90.00
_cell.angle_gamma   90.00
#
_symmetry.space_group_name_H-M   'P 1'
#
loop_
_entity.id
_entity.type
_entity.pdbx_description
1 polymer ?
#
loop_
_entity_poly.entity_id
_entity_poly.type
_entity_poly.pdbx_seq_one_letter_code
_entity_poly.pdbx_strand_id
1 'polypeptide(L)'
;MTLEEAIATQPQWVQIWLNLLFFGGFVLPLALLIWKPSRIAGAATVAVSIAAAGGVYWIYGQLGYVRLLGLPHVLLWTPLVIWLWRQRQRTDMPALPRHIILAVSAVLSVSLAFDYADVARYLLGERQPF
;
A
#
# COMPACT_ATOMS: atom_id res chain seq x y z
N MET A 1 22.14 9.09 -2.87
CA MET A 1 21.40 7.87 -3.19
C MET A 1 19.91 8.21 -3.24
N THR A 2 19.25 7.99 -4.38
CA THR A 2 17.79 8.16 -4.51
C THR A 2 17.04 7.01 -3.82
N LEU A 3 15.73 7.14 -3.64
CA LEU A 3 14.91 6.05 -3.06
C LEU A 3 14.95 4.80 -3.94
N GLU A 4 14.93 4.99 -5.26
CA GLU A 4 15.00 3.92 -6.26
C GLU A 4 16.33 3.17 -6.17
N GLU A 5 17.44 3.91 -6.06
CA GLU A 5 18.78 3.32 -5.84
C GLU A 5 18.83 2.55 -4.52
N ALA A 6 18.22 3.07 -3.45
CA ALA A 6 18.16 2.38 -2.15
C ALA A 6 17.36 1.07 -2.24
N ILE A 7 16.20 1.11 -2.93
CA ILE A 7 15.36 -0.07 -3.16
C ILE A 7 16.11 -1.11 -4.01
N ALA A 8 16.91 -0.69 -4.99
CA ALA A 8 17.68 -1.60 -5.84
C ALA A 8 18.74 -2.41 -5.07
N THR A 9 19.17 -1.94 -3.89
CA THR A 9 20.08 -2.68 -3.01
C THR A 9 19.38 -3.75 -2.15
N GLN A 10 18.04 -3.79 -2.16
CA GLN A 10 17.29 -4.77 -1.39
C GLN A 10 17.34 -6.17 -2.01
N PRO A 11 17.14 -7.23 -1.21
CA PRO A 11 17.02 -8.60 -1.72
C PRO A 11 15.98 -8.73 -2.84
N GLN A 12 16.25 -9.61 -3.80
CA GLN A 12 15.40 -9.78 -5.00
C GLN A 12 13.92 -10.05 -4.65
N TRP A 13 13.65 -10.79 -3.57
CA TRP A 13 12.28 -11.08 -3.14
C TRP A 13 11.51 -9.81 -2.74
N VAL A 14 12.18 -8.80 -2.17
CA VAL A 14 11.58 -7.50 -1.83
C VAL A 14 11.22 -6.75 -3.11
N GLN A 15 12.12 -6.74 -4.09
CA GLN A 15 11.86 -6.06 -5.37
C GLN A 15 10.68 -6.70 -6.12
N ILE A 16 10.59 -8.03 -6.12
CA ILE A 16 9.44 -8.77 -6.68
C ILE A 16 8.16 -8.39 -5.92
N TRP A 17 8.21 -8.35 -4.59
CA TRP A 17 7.07 -7.94 -3.77
C TRP A 17 6.63 -6.51 -4.06
N LEU A 18 7.56 -5.56 -4.21
CA LEU A 18 7.25 -4.17 -4.54
C LEU A 18 6.57 -4.04 -5.91
N ASN A 19 6.95 -4.85 -6.91
CA ASN A 19 6.26 -4.90 -8.20
C ASN A 19 4.83 -5.42 -8.06
N LEU A 20 4.63 -6.46 -7.25
CA LEU A 20 3.29 -6.98 -6.96
C LEU A 20 2.44 -5.95 -6.20
N LEU A 21 3.04 -5.25 -5.24
CA LEU A 21 2.42 -4.16 -4.50
C LEU A 21 2.05 -3.00 -5.42
N PHE A 22 2.92 -2.62 -6.36
CA PHE A 22 2.63 -1.60 -7.36
C PHE A 22 1.41 -2.01 -8.21
N PHE A 23 1.40 -3.25 -8.69
CA PHE A 23 0.27 -3.76 -9.44
C PHE A 23 -1.02 -3.76 -8.59
N GLY A 24 -0.98 -4.29 -7.37
CA GLY A 24 -2.16 -4.40 -6.50
C GLY A 24 -2.66 -3.07 -5.93
N GLY A 25 -1.77 -2.12 -5.65
CA GLY A 25 -2.09 -0.84 -5.03
C GLY A 25 -2.37 0.30 -6.01
N PHE A 26 -1.91 0.20 -7.26
CA PHE A 26 -2.04 1.24 -8.27
C PHE A 26 -2.73 0.78 -9.56
N VAL A 27 -2.34 -0.36 -10.13
CA VAL A 27 -2.84 -0.79 -11.45
C VAL A 27 -4.20 -1.49 -11.35
N LEU A 28 -4.29 -2.52 -10.52
CA LEU A 28 -5.50 -3.32 -10.35
C LEU A 28 -6.73 -2.50 -9.89
N PRO A 29 -6.61 -1.51 -8.99
CA PRO A 29 -7.73 -0.67 -8.60
C PRO A 29 -8.28 0.20 -9.75
N LEU A 30 -7.51 0.48 -10.81
CA LEU A 30 -8.00 1.22 -11.98
C LEU A 30 -9.10 0.44 -12.72
N ALA A 31 -9.06 -0.90 -12.67
CA ALA A 31 -10.14 -1.71 -13.23
C ALA A 31 -11.49 -1.42 -12.57
N LEU A 32 -11.51 -1.05 -11.29
CA LEU A 32 -12.74 -0.69 -10.57
C LEU A 32 -13.41 0.57 -11.12
N LEU A 33 -12.74 1.36 -11.97
CA LEU A 33 -13.34 2.53 -12.61
C LEU A 33 -14.34 2.18 -13.71
N ILE A 34 -14.28 0.94 -14.24
CA ILE A 34 -15.19 0.45 -15.28
C ILE A 34 -16.64 0.45 -14.76
N TRP A 35 -16.88 -0.06 -13.55
CA TRP A 35 -18.24 -0.21 -13.00
C TRP A 35 -18.64 0.97 -12.11
N LYS A 36 -19.81 1.57 -12.40
CA LYS A 36 -20.35 2.71 -11.62
C LYS A 36 -20.33 2.48 -10.09
N PRO A 37 -20.75 1.34 -9.53
CA PRO A 37 -20.76 1.13 -8.08
C PRO A 37 -19.37 1.12 -7.42
N SER A 38 -18.32 0.75 -8.17
CA SER A 38 -16.96 0.61 -7.64
C SER A 38 -16.02 1.78 -7.98
N ARG A 39 -16.45 2.77 -8.77
CA ARG A 39 -15.58 3.89 -9.19
C ARG A 39 -14.93 4.62 -8.04
N ILE A 40 -15.71 4.91 -6.99
CA ILE A 40 -15.19 5.60 -5.80
C ILE A 40 -14.16 4.71 -5.09
N ALA A 41 -14.39 3.40 -5.01
CA ALA A 41 -13.43 2.45 -4.43
C ALA A 41 -12.11 2.43 -5.20
N GLY A 42 -12.16 2.37 -6.53
CA GLY A 42 -10.98 2.45 -7.40
C GLY A 42 -10.23 3.76 -7.24
N ALA A 43 -10.93 4.89 -7.41
CA ALA A 43 -10.33 6.23 -7.35
C ALA A 43 -9.74 6.53 -5.97
N ALA A 44 -10.46 6.21 -4.89
CA ALA A 44 -9.96 6.39 -3.53
C ALA A 44 -8.72 5.53 -3.26
N THR A 45 -8.71 4.28 -3.72
CA THR A 45 -7.53 3.41 -3.55
C THR A 45 -6.30 4.01 -4.21
N VAL A 46 -6.41 4.43 -5.48
CA VAL A 46 -5.28 5.03 -6.20
C VAL A 46 -4.84 6.34 -5.57
N ALA A 47 -5.77 7.23 -5.22
CA ALA A 47 -5.45 8.50 -4.59
C ALA A 47 -4.74 8.33 -3.25
N VAL A 48 -5.23 7.42 -2.40
CA VAL A 48 -4.63 7.13 -1.10
C VAL A 48 -3.27 6.43 -1.26
N SER A 49 -3.11 5.53 -2.24
CA SER A 49 -1.81 4.92 -2.56
C SER A 49 -0.78 5.94 -3.04
N ILE A 50 -1.18 6.92 -3.86
CA ILE A 50 -0.32 8.03 -4.28
C ILE A 50 0.08 8.88 -3.07
N ALA A 51 -0.87 9.21 -2.18
CA ALA A 51 -0.57 9.96 -0.96
C ALA A 51 0.39 9.20 -0.04
N ALA A 52 0.23 7.88 0.10
CA ALA A 52 1.13 7.04 0.87
C ALA A 52 2.55 7.02 0.28
N ALA A 53 2.67 6.79 -1.04
CA ALA A 53 3.96 6.84 -1.72
C ALA A 53 4.64 8.22 -1.59
N GLY A 54 3.87 9.31 -1.69
CA GLY A 54 4.37 10.66 -1.43
C GLY A 54 4.88 10.84 0.01
N GLY A 55 4.18 10.27 0.99
CA GLY A 55 4.63 10.23 2.37
C GLY A 55 5.94 9.46 2.55
N VAL A 56 6.11 8.32 1.88
CA VAL A 56 7.35 7.52 1.92
C VAL A 56 8.51 8.35 1.36
N TYR A 57 8.31 8.97 0.20
CA TYR A 57 9.31 9.82 -0.43
C TYR A 57 9.70 11.00 0.47
N TRP A 58 8.72 11.63 1.12
CA TRP A 58 8.94 12.72 2.05
C TRP A 58 9.78 12.26 3.26
N ILE A 59 9.41 11.16 3.93
CA ILE A 59 10.18 10.63 5.06
C ILE A 59 11.60 10.24 4.63
N TYR A 60 11.76 9.60 3.46
CA TYR A 60 13.07 9.25 2.91
C TYR A 60 13.95 10.49 2.73
N GLY A 61 13.39 11.58 2.19
CA GLY A 61 14.10 12.83 2.03
C GLY A 61 14.58 13.47 3.34
N GLN A 62 13.96 13.14 4.48
CA GLN A 62 14.34 13.66 5.79
C GLN A 62 15.26 12.71 6.58
N LEU A 63 15.01 11.40 6.53
CA LEU A 63 15.62 10.41 7.41
C LEU A 63 16.45 9.35 6.67
N GLY A 64 16.42 9.33 5.34
CA GLY A 64 17.04 8.30 4.52
C GLY A 64 16.28 6.96 4.57
N TYR A 65 16.99 5.88 4.26
CA TYR A 65 16.41 4.53 4.20
C TYR A 65 16.30 3.91 5.61
N VAL A 66 15.24 4.25 6.33
CA VAL A 66 14.96 3.78 7.71
C VAL A 66 13.67 2.96 7.79
N ARG A 67 13.52 2.14 8.83
CA ARG A 67 12.30 1.34 9.04
C ARG A 67 11.01 2.16 9.17
N LEU A 68 11.11 3.45 9.54
CA LEU A 68 9.96 4.35 9.64
C LEU A 68 9.30 4.65 8.28
N LEU A 69 9.93 4.29 7.16
CA LEU A 69 9.37 4.47 5.82
C LEU A 69 8.01 3.79 5.63
N GLY A 70 7.68 2.75 6.40
CA GLY A 70 6.35 2.11 6.35
C GLY A 70 5.23 2.91 7.02
N LEU A 71 5.54 3.95 7.81
CA LEU A 71 4.54 4.72 8.57
C LEU A 71 3.41 5.32 7.72
N PRO A 72 3.67 5.94 6.55
CA PRO A 72 2.62 6.48 5.69
C PRO A 72 1.62 5.39 5.25
N HIS A 73 2.09 4.18 4.95
CA HIS A 73 1.23 3.05 4.65
C HIS A 73 0.35 2.68 5.85
N VAL A 74 0.95 2.54 7.05
CA VAL A 74 0.19 2.24 8.27
C VAL A 74 -0.95 3.24 8.48
N LEU A 75 -0.68 4.54 8.33
CA LEU A 75 -1.67 5.59 8.59
C LEU A 75 -2.76 5.66 7.51
N LEU A 76 -2.41 5.43 6.24
CA LEU A 76 -3.30 5.66 5.12
C LEU A 76 -3.98 4.38 4.60
N TRP A 77 -3.26 3.27 4.53
CA TRP A 77 -3.81 2.01 4.03
C TRP A 77 -4.66 1.27 5.05
N THR A 78 -4.38 1.40 6.35
CA THR A 78 -5.22 0.78 7.38
C THR A 78 -6.70 1.22 7.30
N PRO A 79 -7.02 2.52 7.34
CA PRO A 79 -8.42 2.95 7.19
C PRO A 79 -8.97 2.63 5.79
N LEU A 80 -8.13 2.68 4.74
CA LEU A 80 -8.53 2.31 3.38
C LEU A 80 -8.96 0.85 3.28
N VAL A 81 -8.19 -0.10 3.80
CA VAL A 81 -8.52 -1.53 3.78
C VAL A 81 -9.82 -1.81 4.53
N ILE A 82 -10.00 -1.19 5.70
CA ILE A 82 -11.26 -1.28 6.48
C ILE A 82 -12.45 -0.76 5.65
N TRP A 83 -12.28 0.38 4.98
CA TRP A 83 -13.32 0.95 4.15
C TRP A 83 -13.61 0.11 2.90
N LEU A 84 -12.57 -0.41 2.23
CA LEU A 84 -12.70 -1.30 1.08
C LEU A 84 -13.45 -2.59 1.43
N TRP A 85 -13.21 -3.14 2.62
CA TRP A 85 -13.98 -4.28 3.13
C TRP A 85 -15.47 -3.97 3.19
N ARG A 86 -15.85 -2.77 3.67
CA ARG A 86 -17.25 -2.32 3.69
C ARG A 86 -17.80 -2.11 2.28
N GLN A 87 -17.02 -1.53 1.36
CA GLN A 87 -17.43 -1.36 -0.04
C GLN A 87 -17.73 -2.71 -0.71
N ARG A 88 -16.89 -3.72 -0.46
CA ARG A 88 -17.07 -5.08 -0.97
C ARG A 88 -18.40 -5.70 -0.53
N GLN A 89 -18.85 -5.42 0.70
CA GLN A 89 -20.07 -5.99 1.27
C GLN A 89 -21.36 -5.32 0.77
N ARG A 90 -21.26 -4.20 0.04
CA ARG A 90 -22.44 -3.52 -0.50
C ARG A 90 -23.22 -4.44 -1.44
N THR A 91 -24.54 -4.44 -1.30
CA THR A 91 -25.46 -5.28 -2.09
C THR A 91 -25.43 -4.96 -3.57
N ASP A 92 -25.21 -3.69 -3.93
CA ASP A 92 -25.12 -3.19 -5.30
C ASP A 92 -23.74 -3.41 -5.97
N MET A 93 -22.76 -3.96 -5.23
CA MET A 93 -21.43 -4.23 -5.75
C MET A 93 -21.42 -5.47 -6.66
N PRO A 94 -21.03 -5.37 -7.95
CA PRO A 94 -20.99 -6.52 -8.84
C PRO A 94 -19.92 -7.54 -8.42
N ALA A 95 -20.09 -8.81 -8.80
CA ALA A 95 -19.23 -9.91 -8.35
C ALA A 95 -17.74 -9.67 -8.66
N LEU A 96 -17.40 -9.29 -9.91
CA LEU A 96 -16.00 -9.07 -10.31
C LEU A 96 -15.30 -7.94 -9.52
N PRO A 97 -15.87 -6.72 -9.38
CA PRO A 97 -15.40 -5.71 -8.44
C PRO A 97 -15.20 -6.20 -7.00
N ARG A 98 -16.08 -7.06 -6.47
CA ARG A 98 -15.89 -7.64 -5.12
C ARG A 98 -14.63 -8.49 -5.01
N HIS A 99 -14.30 -9.26 -6.05
CA HIS A 99 -13.08 -10.06 -6.11
C HIS A 99 -11.83 -9.19 -6.28
N ILE A 100 -11.92 -8.15 -7.11
CA ILE A 100 -10.84 -7.18 -7.29
C ILE A 100 -10.55 -6.45 -5.97
N ILE A 101 -11.57 -5.93 -5.28
CA ILE A 101 -11.41 -5.27 -3.97
C ILE A 101 -10.77 -6.23 -2.96
N LEU A 102 -11.15 -7.51 -2.96
CA LEU A 102 -10.54 -8.51 -2.08
C LEU A 102 -9.05 -8.71 -2.39
N ALA A 103 -8.69 -8.84 -3.66
CA ALA A 103 -7.31 -9.03 -4.08
C ALA A 103 -6.44 -7.81 -3.73
N VAL A 104 -6.93 -6.60 -4.01
CA VAL A 104 -6.29 -5.34 -3.61
C VAL A 104 -6.10 -5.31 -2.09
N SER A 105 -7.17 -5.59 -1.33
CA SER A 105 -7.12 -5.57 0.13
C SER A 105 -6.13 -6.58 0.69
N ALA A 106 -6.02 -7.76 0.08
CA ALA A 106 -5.06 -8.79 0.49
C ALA A 106 -3.61 -8.32 0.28
N VAL A 107 -3.29 -7.76 -0.89
CA VAL A 107 -1.94 -7.23 -1.17
C VAL A 107 -1.57 -6.11 -0.19
N LEU A 108 -2.48 -5.15 0.02
CA LEU A 108 -2.25 -4.05 0.97
C LEU A 108 -2.10 -4.56 2.41
N SER A 109 -2.87 -5.58 2.81
CA SER A 109 -2.80 -6.16 4.17
C SER A 109 -1.47 -6.87 4.42
N VAL A 110 -0.93 -7.58 3.42
CA VAL A 110 0.39 -8.22 3.54
C VAL A 110 1.48 -7.15 3.65
N SER A 111 1.41 -6.07 2.85
CA SER A 111 2.35 -4.95 2.99
C SER A 111 2.25 -4.30 4.36
N LEU A 112 1.02 -4.03 4.83
CA LEU A 112 0.78 -3.47 6.15
C LEU A 112 1.40 -4.31 7.27
N ALA A 113 1.39 -5.65 7.16
CA ALA A 113 2.04 -6.49 8.15
C ALA A 113 3.55 -6.23 8.23
N PHE A 114 4.23 -6.03 7.09
CA PHE A 114 5.63 -5.61 7.06
C PHE A 114 5.80 -4.19 7.63
N ASP A 115 4.96 -3.24 7.20
CA ASP A 115 5.03 -1.84 7.62
C ASP A 115 4.83 -1.71 9.15
N TYR A 116 3.87 -2.44 9.74
CA TYR A 116 3.67 -2.47 11.19
C TYR A 116 4.88 -3.03 11.93
N ALA A 117 5.47 -4.12 11.43
CA ALA A 117 6.64 -4.73 12.04
C ALA A 117 7.85 -3.78 12.00
N ASP A 118 8.04 -3.06 10.90
CA ASP A 118 9.13 -2.09 10.76
C ASP A 118 8.91 -0.83 11.61
N VAL A 119 7.70 -0.29 11.67
CA VAL A 119 7.39 0.83 12.57
C VAL A 119 7.57 0.43 14.03
N ALA A 120 7.11 -0.77 14.43
CA ALA A 120 7.31 -1.27 15.79
C ALA A 120 8.81 -1.38 16.14
N ARG A 121 9.62 -1.99 15.27
CA ARG A 121 11.08 -2.09 15.44
C ARG A 121 11.75 -0.72 15.52
N TYR A 122 11.34 0.21 14.66
CA TYR A 122 11.85 1.57 14.70
C TYR A 122 11.59 2.25 16.05
N LEU A 123 10.38 2.11 16.58
CA LEU A 123 10.00 2.65 17.90
C LEU A 123 10.76 1.98 19.05
N LEU A 124 11.14 0.71 18.89
CA LEU A 124 11.99 -0.04 19.82
C LEU A 124 13.49 0.32 19.70
N GLY A 125 13.87 1.18 18.75
CA GLY A 125 15.24 1.68 18.58
C GLY A 125 16.00 1.06 17.39
N GLU A 126 15.45 0.05 16.72
CA GLU A 126 16.04 -0.56 15.53
C GLU A 126 15.75 0.30 14.29
N ARG A 127 16.53 1.35 14.11
CA ARG A 127 16.26 2.36 13.06
C ARG A 127 16.68 1.92 11.66
N GLN A 128 17.71 1.08 11.58
CA GLN A 128 18.25 0.58 10.32
C GLN A 128 17.42 -0.60 9.79
N PRO A 129 17.28 -0.76 8.46
CA PRO A 129 16.57 -1.89 7.87
C PRO A 129 17.28 -3.23 8.06
N PHE A 130 18.56 -3.20 8.47
CA PHE A 130 19.44 -4.34 8.73
C PHE A 130 20.08 -4.24 10.11
#